data_AF-A0A059VTV5-F1
#
_entry.id   AF-A0A059VTV5-F1
#
_cell.length_a   1.000
_cell.length_b   1.000
_cell.length_c   1.000
_cell.angle_alpha   90.00
_cell.angle_beta   90.00
_cell.angle_gamma   90.00
#
_symmetry.space_group_name_H-M   'P 1'
#
loop_
_entity.id
_entity.type
_entity.pdbx_description
1 polymer ?
#
loop_
_entity_poly.entity_id
_entity_poly.type
_entity_poly.pdbx_seq_one_letter_code
_entity_poly.pdbx_strand_id
1 'polypeptide(L)'
;MARRRLDAELVRRKLARSREHASQLIAAGRVTVGGATATKPATQVETSAAVVVREDESDPDYVSRGGHKLAGALAAFVPRGLRVEGRRALDAGASTGGFTDVLLRAGTGHVVAVDVGYGQLAWQLQSDDRVTVKDRTNVRELTLEQIDDVPVDLVVGDLSFIPLGLVLPALVRCAAPDADLVLMVKPQFEVGKERLGSGGVVRSAALRAEAVRGVADRAAALGLGVLGVTASPLPGPSGNVEYFLWLRAGAPALDPADVDRAVAEGPS
;
A
#
# COMPACT_ATOMS: atom_id res chain seq x y z
N MET A 1 21.51 -10.21 -32.84
CA MET A 1 20.11 -9.91 -32.43
C MET A 1 20.13 -9.20 -31.09
N ALA A 2 19.54 -8.01 -30.98
CA ALA A 2 19.49 -7.30 -29.70
C ALA A 2 18.51 -8.00 -28.76
N ARG A 3 19.00 -8.41 -27.58
CA ARG A 3 18.21 -8.98 -26.49
C ARG A 3 18.04 -7.95 -25.37
N ARG A 4 16.86 -7.94 -24.76
CA ARG A 4 16.53 -7.07 -23.62
C ARG A 4 15.79 -7.88 -22.57
N ARG A 5 15.81 -7.38 -21.34
CA ARG A 5 14.95 -7.91 -20.27
C ARG A 5 13.48 -7.72 -20.65
N LEU A 6 12.66 -8.72 -20.39
CA LEU A 6 11.23 -8.72 -20.72
C LEU A 6 10.49 -7.55 -20.08
N ASP A 7 10.77 -7.22 -18.82
CA ASP A 7 10.19 -6.05 -18.14
C ASP A 7 10.44 -4.73 -18.89
N ALA A 8 11.68 -4.51 -19.32
CA ALA A 8 12.06 -3.33 -20.09
C ALA A 8 11.48 -3.35 -21.51
N GLU A 9 11.37 -4.53 -22.12
CA GLU A 9 10.79 -4.68 -23.46
C GLU A 9 9.28 -4.43 -23.48
N LEU A 10 8.54 -4.87 -22.45
CA LEU A 10 7.12 -4.57 -22.29
C LEU A 10 6.87 -3.06 -22.20
N VAL A 11 7.66 -2.35 -21.41
CA VAL A 11 7.58 -0.88 -21.30
C VAL A 11 7.93 -0.21 -22.64
N ARG A 12 9.01 -0.64 -23.29
CA ARG A 12 9.44 -0.11 -24.59
C ARG A 12 8.34 -0.25 -25.65
N ARG A 13 7.64 -1.38 -25.67
CA ARG A 13 6.53 -1.67 -26.58
C ARG A 13 5.20 -1.04 -26.15
N LYS A 14 5.18 -0.28 -25.05
CA LYS A 14 3.96 0.31 -24.45
C LYS A 14 2.91 -0.73 -24.04
N LEU A 15 3.34 -1.97 -23.81
CA LEU A 15 2.51 -3.06 -23.28
C LEU A 15 2.42 -3.03 -21.75
N ALA A 16 3.25 -2.22 -21.10
CA ALA A 16 3.20 -1.94 -19.67
C ALA A 16 3.55 -0.47 -19.40
N ARG A 17 2.92 0.12 -18.39
CA ARG A 17 3.08 1.55 -18.05
C ARG A 17 4.40 1.85 -17.32
N SER A 18 4.97 0.87 -16.63
CA SER A 18 6.25 0.95 -15.91
C SER A 18 6.90 -0.43 -15.82
N ARG A 19 8.18 -0.51 -15.41
CA ARG A 19 8.84 -1.82 -15.19
C ARG A 19 8.22 -2.60 -14.03
N GLU A 20 7.66 -1.89 -13.06
CA GLU A 20 6.91 -2.47 -11.94
C GLU A 20 5.61 -3.10 -12.46
N HIS A 21 4.83 -2.37 -13.27
CA HIS A 21 3.63 -2.88 -13.91
C HIS A 21 3.95 -4.07 -14.83
N ALA A 22 5.04 -4.00 -15.61
CA ALA A 22 5.49 -5.13 -16.42
C ALA A 22 5.77 -6.38 -15.58
N SER A 23 6.41 -6.22 -14.43
CA SER A 23 6.69 -7.31 -13.51
C SER A 23 5.41 -7.91 -12.90
N GLN A 24 4.39 -7.08 -12.65
CA GLN A 24 3.08 -7.52 -12.17
C GLN A 24 2.34 -8.37 -13.21
N LEU A 25 2.29 -7.92 -14.46
CA LEU A 25 1.68 -8.67 -15.56
C LEU A 25 2.35 -10.05 -15.74
N ILE A 26 3.67 -10.11 -15.59
CA ILE A 26 4.43 -11.36 -15.68
C ILE A 26 4.12 -12.26 -14.48
N ALA A 27 4.11 -11.72 -13.26
CA ALA A 27 3.78 -12.47 -12.05
C ALA A 27 2.36 -13.02 -12.08
N ALA A 28 1.41 -12.30 -12.68
CA ALA A 28 0.04 -12.73 -12.89
C ALA A 28 -0.12 -13.76 -14.03
N GLY A 29 0.97 -14.19 -14.69
CA GLY A 29 0.91 -15.12 -15.84
C GLY A 29 0.20 -14.54 -17.07
N ARG A 30 0.08 -13.20 -17.14
CA ARG A 30 -0.61 -12.50 -18.22
C ARG A 30 0.28 -12.26 -19.44
N VAL A 31 1.60 -12.36 -19.28
CA VAL A 31 2.55 -12.17 -20.38
C VAL A 31 2.95 -13.50 -20.99
N THR A 32 2.84 -13.61 -22.31
CA THR A 32 3.41 -14.73 -23.08
C THR A 32 4.49 -14.22 -24.04
N VAL A 33 5.54 -15.01 -24.23
CA VAL A 33 6.64 -14.74 -25.17
C VAL A 33 6.80 -15.96 -26.06
N GLY A 34 6.59 -15.79 -27.37
CA GLY A 34 6.64 -16.91 -28.33
C GLY A 34 5.62 -18.02 -28.03
N GLY A 35 4.48 -17.68 -27.42
CA GLY A 35 3.43 -18.63 -27.05
C GLY A 35 3.58 -19.27 -25.66
N ALA A 36 4.72 -19.09 -24.97
CA ALA A 36 4.91 -19.60 -23.61
C ALA A 36 4.68 -18.50 -22.56
N THR A 37 3.99 -18.83 -21.47
CA THR A 37 3.79 -17.90 -20.34
C THR A 37 5.14 -17.54 -19.72
N ALA A 38 5.45 -16.25 -19.67
CA ALA A 38 6.63 -15.75 -19.03
C ALA A 38 6.43 -15.72 -17.50
N THR A 39 7.46 -16.16 -16.77
CA THR A 39 7.43 -16.24 -15.30
C THR A 39 8.45 -15.33 -14.63
N LYS A 40 9.42 -14.79 -15.39
CA LYS A 40 10.52 -13.99 -14.86
C LYS A 40 10.66 -12.66 -15.61
N PRO A 41 10.58 -11.50 -14.91
CA PRO A 41 10.77 -10.18 -15.50
C PRO A 41 12.13 -9.96 -16.18
N ALA A 42 13.17 -10.57 -15.62
CA ALA A 42 14.54 -10.44 -16.11
C ALA A 42 14.89 -11.34 -17.31
N THR A 43 13.96 -12.16 -17.79
CA THR A 43 14.19 -13.04 -18.95
C THR A 43 14.65 -12.23 -20.15
N GLN A 44 15.74 -12.67 -20.78
CA GLN A 44 16.26 -12.05 -21.99
C GLN A 44 15.41 -12.49 -23.18
N VAL A 45 14.73 -11.53 -23.80
CA VAL A 45 13.89 -11.74 -24.98
C VAL A 45 14.47 -11.01 -26.17
N GLU A 46 14.33 -11.61 -27.34
CA GLU A 46 14.70 -10.95 -28.59
C GLU A 46 13.74 -9.80 -28.84
N THR A 47 14.27 -8.68 -29.34
CA THR A 47 13.46 -7.49 -29.66
C THR A 47 12.39 -7.76 -30.72
N SER A 48 12.52 -8.83 -31.50
CA SER A 48 11.54 -9.34 -32.48
C SER A 48 10.60 -10.41 -31.93
N ALA A 49 10.80 -10.91 -30.70
CA ALA A 49 9.97 -11.98 -30.15
C ALA A 49 8.50 -11.53 -30.07
N ALA A 50 7.57 -12.42 -30.41
CA ALA A 50 6.14 -12.17 -30.21
C ALA A 50 5.85 -12.10 -28.70
N VAL A 51 5.39 -10.94 -28.23
CA VAL A 51 5.04 -10.72 -26.82
C VAL A 51 3.57 -10.31 -26.78
N VAL A 52 2.76 -11.06 -26.05
CA VAL A 52 1.33 -10.81 -25.88
C VAL A 52 1.04 -10.65 -24.40
N VAL A 53 0.33 -9.58 -24.03
CA VAL A 53 -0.20 -9.36 -22.69
C VAL A 53 -1.69 -9.63 -22.75
N ARG A 54 -2.18 -10.59 -21.97
CA ARG A 54 -3.61 -10.83 -21.82
C ARG A 54 -4.23 -9.71 -21.00
N GLU A 55 -5.27 -9.09 -21.55
CA GLU A 55 -6.14 -8.19 -20.80
C GLU A 55 -6.92 -9.00 -19.76
N ASP A 56 -7.17 -8.38 -18.61
CA ASP A 56 -8.01 -8.92 -17.56
C ASP A 56 -9.07 -7.86 -17.31
N GLU A 57 -10.28 -8.09 -17.82
CA GLU A 57 -11.41 -7.16 -17.69
C GLU A 57 -11.87 -7.02 -16.23
N SER A 58 -11.45 -7.92 -15.34
CA SER A 58 -11.77 -7.89 -13.92
C SER A 58 -10.71 -7.19 -13.06
N ASP A 59 -9.53 -6.90 -13.64
CA ASP A 59 -8.47 -6.15 -12.98
C ASP A 59 -8.78 -4.65 -13.10
N PRO A 60 -9.04 -3.92 -12.00
CA PRO A 60 -9.31 -2.49 -12.04
C PRO A 60 -8.14 -1.64 -12.60
N ASP A 61 -6.98 -2.25 -12.93
CA ASP A 61 -5.82 -1.59 -13.55
C ASP A 61 -5.33 -0.40 -12.71
N TYR A 62 -5.24 -0.59 -11.39
CA TYR A 62 -4.61 0.39 -10.50
C TYR A 62 -3.16 0.63 -10.92
N VAL A 63 -2.64 1.83 -10.67
CA VAL A 63 -1.26 2.19 -11.05
C VAL A 63 -0.18 1.29 -10.44
N SER A 64 -0.49 0.57 -9.34
CA SER A 64 0.39 -0.43 -8.74
C SER A 64 -0.35 -1.46 -7.87
N ARG A 65 0.35 -2.53 -7.48
CA ARG A 65 -0.17 -3.54 -6.51
C ARG A 65 -0.67 -2.93 -5.21
N GLY A 66 -0.11 -1.79 -4.79
CA GLY A 66 -0.58 -1.08 -3.59
C GLY A 66 -2.08 -0.78 -3.69
N GLY A 67 -2.58 -0.44 -4.89
CA GLY A 67 -3.99 -0.16 -5.09
C GLY A 67 -4.90 -1.34 -4.70
N HIS A 68 -4.56 -2.56 -5.10
CA HIS A 68 -5.34 -3.75 -4.71
C HIS A 68 -5.36 -3.98 -3.20
N LYS A 69 -4.28 -3.61 -2.48
CA LYS A 69 -4.22 -3.75 -1.03
C LYS A 69 -5.20 -2.80 -0.34
N LEU A 70 -5.13 -1.50 -0.67
CA LEU A 70 -6.05 -0.52 -0.08
C LEU A 70 -7.50 -0.80 -0.51
N ALA A 71 -7.74 -1.18 -1.77
CA ALA A 71 -9.07 -1.56 -2.23
C ALA A 71 -9.67 -2.70 -1.40
N GLY A 72 -8.87 -3.72 -1.06
CA GLY A 72 -9.28 -4.80 -0.15
C GLY A 72 -9.60 -4.29 1.26
N ALA A 73 -8.79 -3.37 1.80
CA ALA A 73 -9.07 -2.77 3.10
C ALA A 73 -10.36 -1.93 3.10
N LEU A 74 -10.60 -1.13 2.06
CA LEU A 74 -11.82 -0.36 1.91
C LEU A 74 -13.05 -1.26 1.76
N ALA A 75 -12.95 -2.35 0.99
CA ALA A 75 -14.02 -3.33 0.87
C ALA A 75 -14.39 -3.97 2.23
N ALA A 76 -13.41 -4.16 3.12
CA ALA A 76 -13.66 -4.67 4.48
C ALA A 76 -14.21 -3.62 5.45
N PHE A 77 -13.77 -2.35 5.34
CA PHE A 77 -14.05 -1.32 6.35
C PHE A 77 -15.19 -0.37 5.98
N VAL A 78 -15.44 -0.08 4.70
CA VAL A 78 -16.54 0.80 4.26
C VAL A 78 -17.92 0.26 4.69
N PRO A 79 -18.24 -1.04 4.54
CA PRO A 79 -19.49 -1.59 5.04
C PRO A 79 -19.65 -1.49 6.56
N ARG A 80 -18.54 -1.34 7.30
CA ARG A 80 -18.50 -1.16 8.76
C ARG A 80 -18.54 0.31 9.19
N GLY A 81 -18.62 1.25 8.24
CA GLY A 81 -18.79 2.67 8.51
C GLY A 81 -17.58 3.57 8.22
N LEU A 82 -16.49 3.04 7.64
CA LEU A 82 -15.40 3.89 7.15
C LEU A 82 -15.92 4.79 6.02
N ARG A 83 -15.70 6.10 6.14
CA ARG A 83 -16.08 7.09 5.11
C ARG A 83 -14.85 7.55 4.35
N VAL A 84 -14.96 7.58 3.02
CA VAL A 84 -13.87 7.97 2.09
C VAL A 84 -14.32 9.12 1.18
N GLU A 85 -15.54 9.03 0.65
CA GLU A 85 -16.10 10.01 -0.28
C GLU A 85 -16.10 11.44 0.29
N GLY A 86 -15.67 12.40 -0.52
CA GLY A 86 -15.63 13.83 -0.22
C GLY A 86 -14.55 14.25 0.77
N ARG A 87 -13.82 13.32 1.39
CA ARG A 87 -12.84 13.63 2.45
C ARG A 87 -11.54 14.21 1.91
N ARG A 88 -10.80 14.95 2.75
CA ARG A 88 -9.38 15.24 2.51
C ARG A 88 -8.57 14.08 3.08
N ALA A 89 -7.79 13.42 2.24
CA ALA A 89 -6.96 12.29 2.62
C ALA A 89 -5.46 12.61 2.56
N LEU A 90 -4.68 11.94 3.40
CA LEU A 90 -3.23 11.87 3.35
C LEU A 90 -2.83 10.44 2.92
N ASP A 91 -2.06 10.33 1.84
CA ASP A 91 -1.40 9.09 1.43
C ASP A 91 0.07 9.14 1.89
N ALA A 92 0.36 8.49 3.01
CA ALA A 92 1.68 8.45 3.62
C ALA A 92 2.53 7.32 3.00
N GLY A 93 3.45 7.71 2.12
CA GLY A 93 4.27 6.78 1.33
C GLY A 93 3.63 6.46 -0.02
N ALA A 94 3.18 7.49 -0.75
CA ALA A 94 2.39 7.34 -1.96
C ALA A 94 3.09 6.55 -3.07
N SER A 95 4.43 6.59 -3.13
CA SER A 95 5.28 5.93 -4.12
C SER A 95 4.76 6.16 -5.55
N THR A 96 4.39 5.10 -6.26
CA THR A 96 3.82 5.17 -7.62
C THR A 96 2.37 5.67 -7.66
N GLY A 97 1.70 5.74 -6.51
CA GLY A 97 0.35 6.30 -6.35
C GLY A 97 -0.77 5.29 -6.24
N GLY A 98 -0.48 4.04 -5.87
CA GLY A 98 -1.49 2.98 -5.80
C GLY A 98 -2.64 3.30 -4.84
N PHE A 99 -2.31 3.81 -3.65
CA PHE A 99 -3.31 4.21 -2.65
C PHE A 99 -4.02 5.49 -3.08
N THR A 100 -3.29 6.50 -3.54
CA THR A 100 -3.85 7.73 -4.12
C THR A 100 -4.88 7.43 -5.22
N ASP A 101 -4.57 6.55 -6.18
CA ASP A 101 -5.51 6.14 -7.25
C ASP A 101 -6.81 5.54 -6.68
N VAL A 102 -6.69 4.61 -5.73
CA VAL A 102 -7.86 4.00 -5.05
C VAL A 102 -8.71 5.07 -4.34
N LEU A 103 -8.08 6.00 -3.63
CA LEU A 103 -8.77 7.08 -2.93
C LEU A 103 -9.54 7.98 -3.89
N LEU A 104 -8.93 8.39 -5.00
CA LEU A 104 -9.57 9.23 -6.01
C LEU A 104 -10.76 8.53 -6.66
N ARG A 105 -10.64 7.22 -6.95
CA ARG A 105 -11.74 6.41 -7.51
C ARG A 105 -12.85 6.15 -6.48
N ALA A 106 -12.51 6.09 -5.20
CA ALA A 106 -13.47 6.00 -4.09
C ALA A 106 -14.13 7.35 -3.76
N GLY A 107 -13.92 8.39 -4.57
CA GLY A 107 -14.60 9.69 -4.46
C GLY A 107 -13.99 10.62 -3.41
N THR A 108 -12.75 10.40 -2.98
CA THR A 108 -12.04 11.33 -2.08
C THR A 108 -12.01 12.73 -2.70
N GLY A 109 -12.28 13.76 -1.88
CA GLY A 109 -12.35 15.15 -2.35
C GLY A 109 -10.98 15.72 -2.69
N HIS A 110 -9.95 15.36 -1.91
CA HIS A 110 -8.57 15.77 -2.14
C HIS A 110 -7.58 14.78 -1.50
N VAL A 111 -6.44 14.53 -2.13
CA VAL A 111 -5.37 13.64 -1.62
C VAL A 111 -4.06 14.43 -1.52
N VAL A 112 -3.46 14.45 -0.34
CA VAL A 112 -2.07 14.88 -0.15
C VAL A 112 -1.19 13.63 -0.24
N ALA A 113 -0.44 13.50 -1.32
CA ALA A 113 0.44 12.36 -1.58
C ALA A 113 1.86 12.68 -1.10
N VAL A 114 2.28 12.05 0.01
CA VAL A 114 3.60 12.28 0.62
C VAL A 114 4.53 11.12 0.31
N ASP A 115 5.74 11.42 -0.17
CA ASP A 115 6.79 10.42 -0.36
C ASP A 115 8.19 10.99 -0.07
N VAL A 116 9.10 10.13 0.38
CA VAL A 116 10.52 10.48 0.58
C VAL A 116 11.31 10.52 -0.74
N GLY A 117 10.82 9.81 -1.74
CA GLY A 117 11.33 9.83 -3.10
C GLY A 117 10.99 11.13 -3.83
N TYR A 118 11.44 11.20 -5.08
CA TYR A 118 11.15 12.32 -5.98
C TYR A 118 10.63 11.78 -7.31
N GLY A 119 9.53 12.34 -7.80
CA GLY A 119 8.94 12.03 -9.10
C GLY A 119 8.47 10.58 -9.26
N GLN A 120 8.09 9.91 -8.17
CA GLN A 120 7.66 8.51 -8.22
C GLN A 120 6.20 8.35 -8.66
N LEU A 121 5.34 9.31 -8.30
CA LEU A 121 3.91 9.25 -8.53
C LEU A 121 3.60 9.16 -10.03
N ALA A 122 2.60 8.37 -10.44
CA ALA A 122 2.23 8.29 -11.85
C ALA A 122 1.79 9.66 -12.39
N TRP A 123 2.22 10.02 -13.61
CA TRP A 123 1.96 11.34 -14.20
C TRP A 123 0.48 11.73 -14.24
N GLN A 124 -0.41 10.77 -14.49
CA GLN A 124 -1.86 10.99 -14.49
C GLN A 124 -2.38 11.44 -13.11
N LEU A 125 -1.80 10.92 -12.03
CA LEU A 125 -2.16 11.31 -10.66
C LEU A 125 -1.52 12.65 -10.28
N GLN A 126 -0.29 12.91 -10.73
CA GLN A 126 0.35 14.22 -10.53
C GLN A 126 -0.40 15.36 -11.23
N SER A 127 -1.17 15.04 -12.28
CA SER A 127 -1.92 16.02 -13.08
C SER A 127 -3.39 16.11 -12.68
N ASP A 128 -3.85 15.37 -11.67
CA ASP A 128 -5.22 15.46 -11.16
C ASP A 128 -5.32 16.63 -10.17
N ASP A 129 -6.24 17.56 -10.41
CA ASP A 129 -6.42 18.77 -9.58
C ASP A 129 -6.78 18.46 -8.11
N ARG A 130 -7.21 17.22 -7.81
CA ARG A 130 -7.48 16.75 -6.46
C ARG A 130 -6.24 16.23 -5.74
N VAL A 131 -5.07 16.24 -6.36
CA VAL A 131 -3.83 15.68 -5.79
C VAL A 131 -2.81 16.78 -5.55
N THR A 132 -2.35 16.87 -4.30
CA THR A 132 -1.17 17.66 -3.94
C THR A 132 0.00 16.73 -3.67
N VAL A 133 1.10 16.89 -4.42
CA VAL A 133 2.31 16.07 -4.27
C VAL A 133 3.28 16.74 -3.31
N LYS A 134 3.74 16.00 -2.30
CA LYS A 134 4.76 16.40 -1.33
C LYS A 134 5.93 15.41 -1.38
N ASP A 135 6.74 15.54 -2.43
CA ASP A 135 7.97 14.77 -2.62
C ASP A 135 9.05 15.16 -1.60
N ARG A 136 10.07 14.30 -1.46
CA ARG A 136 11.23 14.49 -0.56
C ARG A 136 10.82 14.82 0.89
N THR A 137 9.66 14.34 1.31
CA THR A 137 9.07 14.64 2.61
C THR A 137 9.05 13.38 3.45
N ASN A 138 9.72 13.42 4.60
CA ASN A 138 9.76 12.30 5.52
C ASN A 138 8.52 12.33 6.42
N VAL A 139 7.65 11.32 6.29
CA VAL A 139 6.42 11.20 7.08
C VAL A 139 6.68 11.26 8.59
N ARG A 140 7.84 10.77 9.06
CA ARG A 140 8.21 10.85 10.49
C ARG A 140 8.28 12.29 11.02
N GLU A 141 8.68 13.21 10.15
CA GLU A 141 8.89 14.62 10.46
C GLU A 141 7.73 15.48 9.95
N LEU A 142 6.66 14.85 9.44
CA LEU A 142 5.52 15.55 8.85
C LEU A 142 4.89 16.50 9.87
N THR A 143 4.62 17.72 9.42
CA THR A 143 3.90 18.75 10.15
C THR A 143 2.68 19.23 9.39
N LEU A 144 1.80 19.94 10.09
CA LEU A 144 0.55 20.43 9.51
C LEU A 144 0.83 21.49 8.43
N GLU A 145 1.85 22.33 8.64
CA GLU A 145 2.29 23.35 7.69
C GLU A 145 2.71 22.72 6.34
N GLN A 146 3.34 21.54 6.38
CA GLN A 146 3.77 20.84 5.17
C GLN A 146 2.59 20.31 4.34
N ILE A 147 1.42 20.17 4.94
CA ILE A 147 0.17 19.76 4.28
C ILE A 147 -0.84 20.91 4.19
N ASP A 148 -0.32 22.14 4.05
CA ASP A 148 -1.05 23.38 3.77
C ASP A 148 -1.90 23.88 4.95
N ASP A 149 -1.48 23.59 6.19
CA ASP A 149 -2.13 24.01 7.43
C ASP A 149 -3.58 23.48 7.60
N VAL A 150 -3.99 22.51 6.78
CA VAL A 150 -5.33 21.91 6.81
C VAL A 150 -5.24 20.44 7.21
N PRO A 151 -5.78 20.07 8.40
CA PRO A 151 -5.81 18.69 8.84
C PRO A 151 -6.56 17.78 7.86
N VAL A 152 -6.15 16.53 7.78
CA VAL A 152 -6.83 15.53 6.94
C VAL A 152 -7.86 14.73 7.74
N ASP A 153 -8.92 14.31 7.06
CA ASP A 153 -9.98 13.50 7.66
C ASP A 153 -9.67 12.00 7.55
N LEU A 154 -8.86 11.61 6.56
CA LEU A 154 -8.46 10.21 6.33
C LEU A 154 -6.95 10.13 6.15
N VAL A 155 -6.30 9.21 6.85
CA VAL A 155 -4.89 8.87 6.60
C VAL A 155 -4.82 7.43 6.12
N VAL A 156 -4.14 7.20 5.02
CA VAL A 156 -3.74 5.86 4.58
C VAL A 156 -2.21 5.79 4.54
N GLY A 157 -1.64 4.60 4.70
CA GLY A 157 -0.18 4.47 4.61
C GLY A 157 0.33 3.06 4.29
N ASP A 158 1.25 3.00 3.33
CA ASP A 158 2.01 1.81 2.90
C ASP A 158 3.52 2.06 3.06
N LEU A 159 3.97 2.18 4.32
CA LEU A 159 5.34 2.56 4.62
C LEU A 159 6.26 1.34 4.66
N SER A 160 7.48 1.49 4.15
CA SER A 160 8.50 0.42 4.14
C SER A 160 9.74 0.85 4.91
N PHE A 161 10.43 -0.11 5.53
CA PHE A 161 11.68 0.11 6.25
C PHE A 161 11.59 1.03 7.49
N ILE A 162 10.38 1.30 7.97
CA ILE A 162 10.12 2.08 9.18
C ILE A 162 8.99 1.43 9.99
N PRO A 163 9.15 1.20 11.30
CA PRO A 163 8.06 0.78 12.17
C PRO A 163 6.99 1.89 12.26
N LEU A 164 5.71 1.52 12.22
CA LEU A 164 4.59 2.47 12.30
C LEU A 164 4.62 3.30 13.59
N GLY A 165 5.14 2.71 14.67
CA GLY A 165 5.35 3.41 15.93
C GLY A 165 6.12 4.73 15.84
N LEU A 166 7.06 4.83 14.88
CA LEU A 166 7.88 6.03 14.70
C LEU A 166 7.20 7.12 13.89
N VAL A 167 6.14 6.80 13.14
CA VAL A 167 5.43 7.74 12.26
C VAL A 167 4.05 8.11 12.79
N LEU A 168 3.42 7.24 13.59
CA LEU A 168 2.11 7.48 14.19
C LEU A 168 1.98 8.86 14.85
N PRO A 169 2.95 9.36 15.64
CA PRO A 169 2.83 10.70 16.23
C PRO A 169 2.70 11.81 15.20
N ALA A 170 3.39 11.71 14.05
CA ALA A 170 3.31 12.70 12.99
C ALA A 170 1.99 12.64 12.23
N LEU A 171 1.51 11.42 11.96
CA LEU A 171 0.21 11.21 11.32
C LEU A 171 -0.93 11.75 12.19
N VAL A 172 -0.90 11.49 13.50
CA VAL A 172 -1.90 12.00 14.44
C VAL A 172 -1.90 13.53 14.50
N ARG A 173 -0.74 14.18 14.49
CA ARG A 173 -0.65 15.65 14.45
C ARG A 173 -1.26 16.27 13.19
N CYS A 174 -1.21 15.56 12.07
CA CYS A 174 -1.71 16.02 10.78
C CYS A 174 -3.20 15.69 10.55
N ALA A 175 -3.81 14.92 11.46
CA ALA A 175 -5.16 14.41 11.32
C ALA A 175 -6.15 15.27 12.12
N ALA A 176 -7.38 15.38 11.60
CA ALA A 176 -8.50 15.97 12.35
C ALA A 176 -8.83 15.11 13.60
N PRO A 177 -9.46 15.68 14.64
CA PRO A 177 -9.77 14.94 15.88
C PRO A 177 -10.61 13.67 15.69
N ASP A 178 -11.47 13.62 14.67
CA ASP A 178 -12.35 12.50 14.32
C ASP A 178 -11.88 11.73 13.07
N ALA A 179 -10.65 11.98 12.62
CA ALA A 179 -10.09 11.35 11.44
C ALA A 179 -9.98 9.82 11.57
N ASP A 180 -10.07 9.14 10.43
CA ASP A 180 -9.79 7.71 10.34
C ASP A 180 -8.36 7.51 9.85
N LEU A 181 -7.63 6.57 10.44
CA LEU A 181 -6.32 6.15 9.97
C LEU A 181 -6.39 4.68 9.57
N VAL A 182 -6.14 4.38 8.30
CA VAL A 182 -6.11 3.03 7.73
C VAL A 182 -4.68 2.71 7.34
N LEU A 183 -3.93 2.13 8.27
CA LEU A 183 -2.48 1.95 8.16
C LEU A 183 -2.12 0.49 7.94
N MET A 184 -1.19 0.25 7.01
CA MET A 184 -0.71 -1.10 6.75
C MET A 184 0.43 -1.48 7.70
N VAL A 185 0.16 -2.45 8.57
CA VAL A 185 1.14 -3.13 9.41
C VAL A 185 1.88 -4.18 8.59
N LYS A 186 3.21 -4.04 8.58
CA LYS A 186 4.13 -4.97 7.93
C LYS A 186 4.98 -5.66 8.98
N PRO A 187 4.64 -6.90 9.40
CA PRO A 187 5.32 -7.57 10.51
C PRO A 187 6.85 -7.56 10.41
N GLN A 188 7.40 -7.69 9.20
CA GLN A 188 8.84 -7.66 8.93
C GLN A 188 9.56 -6.36 9.33
N PHE A 189 8.82 -5.26 9.54
CA PHE A 189 9.36 -3.99 10.02
C PHE A 189 9.04 -3.72 11.49
N GLU A 190 8.21 -4.55 12.12
CA GLU A 190 7.78 -4.36 13.51
C GLU A 190 8.46 -5.31 14.51
N VAL A 191 8.74 -6.56 14.11
CA VAL A 191 9.18 -7.62 15.05
C VAL A 191 10.67 -7.59 15.42
N GLY A 192 11.45 -6.64 14.90
CA GLY A 192 12.90 -6.60 15.09
C GLY A 192 13.68 -7.53 14.15
N LYS A 193 14.94 -7.23 13.88
CA LYS A 193 15.78 -7.93 12.88
C LYS A 193 16.09 -9.37 13.29
N GLU A 194 16.22 -9.61 14.58
CA GLU A 194 16.56 -10.90 15.19
C GLU A 194 15.46 -11.96 15.03
N ARG A 195 14.22 -11.53 14.76
CA ARG A 195 13.05 -12.42 14.60
C ARG A 195 12.64 -12.63 13.15
N LEU A 196 13.44 -12.13 12.20
CA LEU A 196 13.21 -12.32 10.78
C LEU A 196 13.74 -13.69 10.34
N GLY A 197 12.91 -14.46 9.65
CA GLY A 197 13.34 -15.69 9.01
C GLY A 197 14.19 -15.43 7.75
N SER A 198 14.59 -16.51 7.08
CA SER A 198 15.29 -16.45 5.80
C SER A 198 14.54 -15.57 4.79
N GLY A 199 15.25 -14.63 4.17
CA GLY A 199 14.70 -13.68 3.19
C GLY A 199 13.94 -12.49 3.79
N GLY A 200 14.00 -12.28 5.12
CA GLY A 200 13.27 -11.17 5.77
C GLY A 200 11.76 -11.43 5.87
N VAL A 201 11.35 -12.69 5.95
CA VAL A 201 9.94 -13.10 5.96
C VAL A 201 9.50 -13.57 7.35
N VAL A 202 8.37 -13.05 7.82
CA VAL A 202 7.75 -13.41 9.11
C VAL A 202 6.71 -14.53 8.91
N ARG A 203 7.15 -15.77 9.05
CA ARG A 203 6.29 -16.97 8.84
C ARG A 203 5.42 -17.34 10.03
N SER A 204 5.84 -16.97 11.25
CA SER A 204 5.09 -17.29 12.48
C SER A 204 3.82 -16.46 12.59
N ALA A 205 2.66 -17.13 12.66
CA ALA A 205 1.37 -16.49 12.91
C ALA A 205 1.38 -15.69 14.23
N ALA A 206 2.01 -16.24 15.27
CA ALA A 206 2.15 -15.56 16.56
C ALA A 206 2.95 -14.25 16.44
N LEU A 207 4.05 -14.24 15.67
CA LEU A 207 4.83 -13.02 15.44
C LEU A 207 4.07 -11.99 14.60
N ARG A 208 3.24 -12.44 13.65
CA ARG A 208 2.36 -11.55 12.89
C ARG A 208 1.29 -10.91 13.77
N ALA A 209 0.66 -11.70 14.65
CA ALA A 209 -0.30 -11.21 15.63
C ALA A 209 0.35 -10.24 16.63
N GLU A 210 1.55 -10.56 17.11
CA GLU A 210 2.34 -9.69 18.00
C GLU A 210 2.64 -8.34 17.34
N ALA A 211 3.03 -8.33 16.05
CA ALA A 211 3.27 -7.08 15.31
C ALA A 211 2.02 -6.19 15.24
N VAL A 212 0.87 -6.77 14.93
CA VAL A 212 -0.42 -6.04 14.88
C VAL A 212 -0.78 -5.47 16.25
N ARG A 213 -0.69 -6.29 17.31
CA ARG A 213 -0.97 -5.86 18.70
C ARG A 213 -0.02 -4.75 19.13
N GLY A 214 1.28 -4.89 18.84
CA GLY A 214 2.28 -3.88 19.18
C GLY A 214 2.06 -2.54 18.49
N VAL A 215 1.57 -2.51 17.25
CA VAL A 215 1.17 -1.25 16.60
C VAL A 215 -0.07 -0.66 17.27
N ALA A 216 -1.07 -1.48 17.59
CA ALA A 216 -2.27 -1.01 18.29
C ALA A 216 -1.95 -0.44 19.68
N ASP A 217 -1.04 -1.04 20.44
CA ASP A 217 -0.62 -0.53 21.75
C ASP A 217 0.06 0.85 21.64
N ARG A 218 0.90 1.04 20.61
CA ARG A 218 1.53 2.34 20.33
C ARG A 218 0.50 3.38 19.87
N ALA A 219 -0.53 2.97 19.13
CA ALA A 219 -1.63 3.85 18.76
C ALA A 219 -2.48 4.24 19.97
N ALA A 220 -2.73 3.31 20.90
CA ALA A 220 -3.45 3.56 22.15
C ALA A 220 -2.74 4.58 23.04
N ALA A 221 -1.40 4.55 23.09
CA ALA A 221 -0.60 5.57 23.78
C ALA A 221 -0.77 7.00 23.20
N LEU A 222 -1.32 7.12 21.99
CA LEU A 222 -1.65 8.39 21.32
C LEU A 222 -3.16 8.70 21.35
N GLY A 223 -3.96 7.95 22.12
CA GLY A 223 -5.41 8.16 22.23
C GLY A 223 -6.24 7.54 21.11
N LEU A 224 -5.63 6.71 20.24
CA LEU A 224 -6.33 6.00 19.17
C LEU A 224 -6.80 4.62 19.66
N GLY A 225 -8.05 4.27 19.34
CA GLY A 225 -8.54 2.90 19.42
C GLY A 225 -8.54 2.21 18.06
N VAL A 226 -9.01 0.97 18.03
CA VAL A 226 -9.08 0.13 16.82
C VAL A 226 -10.54 -0.18 16.48
N LEU A 227 -10.94 0.17 15.26
CA LEU A 227 -12.27 -0.10 14.72
C LEU A 227 -12.32 -1.34 13.83
N GLY A 228 -11.17 -1.81 13.34
CA GLY A 228 -11.08 -3.06 12.59
C GLY A 228 -9.66 -3.45 12.21
N VAL A 229 -9.49 -4.76 11.98
CA VAL A 229 -8.27 -5.38 11.45
C VAL A 229 -8.65 -6.28 10.27
N THR A 230 -7.88 -6.24 9.20
CA THR A 230 -8.01 -7.17 8.06
C THR A 230 -6.65 -7.52 7.50
N ALA A 231 -6.49 -8.72 6.95
CA ALA A 231 -5.29 -9.04 6.16
C ALA A 231 -5.33 -8.31 4.80
N SER A 232 -4.16 -7.95 4.28
CA SER A 232 -4.02 -7.52 2.89
C SER A 232 -4.33 -8.70 1.96
N PRO A 233 -5.12 -8.51 0.89
CA PRO A 233 -5.47 -9.57 -0.06
C PRO A 233 -4.25 -10.07 -0.85
N LEU A 234 -3.17 -9.27 -0.90
CA LEU A 234 -1.93 -9.62 -1.58
C LEU A 234 -0.76 -9.60 -0.59
N PRO A 235 0.14 -10.60 -0.62
CA PRO A 235 1.37 -10.54 0.14
C PRO A 235 2.33 -9.47 -0.41
N GLY A 236 3.25 -9.03 0.44
CA GLY A 236 4.37 -8.18 0.04
C GLY A 236 5.29 -8.88 -0.99
N PRO A 237 6.22 -8.14 -1.64
CA PRO A 237 7.06 -8.66 -2.71
C PRO A 237 7.84 -9.95 -2.35
N SER A 238 8.27 -10.06 -1.09
CA SER A 238 9.03 -11.21 -0.58
C SER A 238 8.13 -12.31 0.03
N GLY A 239 6.80 -12.19 -0.08
CA GLY A 239 5.84 -13.15 0.50
C GLY A 239 5.44 -12.86 1.95
N ASN A 240 5.70 -11.66 2.47
CA ASN A 240 5.20 -11.30 3.81
C ASN A 240 3.69 -11.05 3.78
N VAL A 241 2.97 -11.63 4.74
CA VAL A 241 1.56 -11.30 4.99
C VAL A 241 1.50 -9.97 5.75
N GLU A 242 0.71 -9.05 5.24
CA GLU A 242 0.57 -7.68 5.74
C GLU A 242 -0.88 -7.45 6.18
N TYR A 243 -1.13 -6.50 7.07
CA TYR A 243 -2.45 -6.26 7.67
C TYR A 243 -2.80 -4.79 7.65
N PHE A 244 -4.07 -4.45 7.58
CA PHE A 244 -4.54 -3.09 7.80
C PHE A 244 -5.17 -2.96 9.19
N LEU A 245 -4.84 -1.86 9.86
CA LEU A 245 -5.51 -1.41 11.08
C LEU A 245 -6.31 -0.16 10.75
N TRP A 246 -7.60 -0.18 11.07
CA TRP A 246 -8.44 1.00 11.06
C TRP A 246 -8.49 1.58 12.48
N LEU A 247 -7.93 2.78 12.65
CA LEU A 247 -7.77 3.48 13.90
C LEU A 247 -8.59 4.77 13.90
N ARG A 248 -9.08 5.17 15.07
CA ARG A 248 -9.73 6.48 15.30
C ARG A 248 -9.56 6.89 16.76
N ALA A 249 -9.47 8.19 17.03
CA ALA A 249 -9.46 8.71 18.40
C ALA A 249 -10.73 8.30 19.17
N GLY A 250 -10.57 7.84 20.42
CA GLY A 250 -11.69 7.44 21.28
C GLY A 250 -12.44 6.16 20.87
N ALA A 251 -11.98 5.44 19.84
CA ALA A 251 -12.45 4.10 19.54
C ALA A 251 -12.09 3.10 20.66
N PRO A 252 -12.73 1.91 20.73
CA PRO A 252 -12.38 0.90 21.72
C PRO A 252 -10.93 0.38 21.55
N ALA A 253 -10.41 -0.26 22.59
CA ALA A 253 -9.16 -1.00 22.49
C ALA A 253 -9.27 -2.14 21.46
N LEU A 254 -8.13 -2.58 20.93
CA LEU A 254 -8.05 -3.71 20.02
C LEU A 254 -8.72 -4.96 20.60
N ASP A 255 -9.70 -5.51 19.89
CA ASP A 255 -10.23 -6.84 20.19
C ASP A 255 -9.21 -7.90 19.72
N PRO A 256 -8.66 -8.74 20.63
CA PRO A 256 -7.79 -9.85 20.25
C PRO A 256 -8.37 -10.76 19.17
N ALA A 257 -9.69 -10.97 19.15
CA ALA A 257 -10.36 -11.84 18.20
C ALA A 257 -10.29 -11.30 16.76
N ASP A 258 -10.25 -9.97 16.59
CA ASP A 258 -10.09 -9.34 15.27
C ASP A 258 -8.71 -9.64 14.68
N VAL A 259 -7.66 -9.67 15.51
CA VAL A 259 -6.30 -10.05 15.07
C VAL A 259 -6.25 -11.52 14.70
N ASP A 260 -6.77 -12.39 15.58
CA ASP A 260 -6.69 -13.83 15.40
C ASP A 260 -7.45 -14.24 14.13
N ARG A 261 -8.61 -13.63 13.85
CA ARG A 261 -9.35 -13.79 12.59
C ARG A 261 -8.53 -13.32 11.39
N ALA A 262 -7.99 -12.11 11.42
CA ALA A 262 -7.21 -11.57 10.30
C ALA A 262 -5.96 -12.41 9.99
N VAL A 263 -5.28 -12.95 11.02
CA VAL A 263 -4.11 -13.83 10.85
C VAL A 263 -4.49 -15.19 10.26
N ALA A 264 -5.68 -15.71 10.59
CA ALA A 264 -6.19 -16.98 10.08
C ALA A 264 -6.73 -16.87 8.64
N GLU A 265 -7.40 -15.76 8.29
CA GLU A 265 -7.96 -15.51 6.96
C GLU A 265 -6.92 -15.00 5.94
N GLY A 266 -5.80 -14.46 6.43
CA GLY A 266 -4.76 -13.90 5.57
C GLY A 266 -4.12 -14.93 4.62
N PRO A 267 -3.54 -14.46 3.49
CA PRO A 267 -2.88 -15.34 2.53
C PRO A 267 -1.74 -16.14 3.18
N SER A 268 -1.57 -17.40 2.75
CA SER A 268 -0.54 -18.33 3.26
C SER A 268 0.84 -18.06 2.66
#